data_AF-A0A109RVC3-F1
#
_entry.id   AF-A0A109RVC3-F1
#
_cell.length_a   1.000
_cell.length_b   1.000
_cell.length_c   1.000
_cell.angle_alpha   90.00
_cell.angle_beta   90.00
_cell.angle_gamma   90.00
#
_symmetry.space_group_name_H-M   'P 1'
#
loop_
_entity.id
_entity.type
_entity.pdbx_description
1 polymer ?
#
loop_
_entity_poly.entity_id
_entity_poly.type
_entity_poly.pdbx_seq_one_letter_code
_entity_poly.pdbx_strand_id
1 'polypeptide(L)' 'MAITLVPESSAIDMIGPYLAAKAICPGCKHENILVHIEGPTSPVKAISVCPQITAHIVDDDGVSNFEFVH' A
#
# COMPACT_ATOMS: atom_id res chain seq x y z
N MET A 1 -11.19 6.95 -16.28
CA MET A 1 -10.13 6.55 -15.34
C MET A 1 -10.15 7.54 -14.21
N ALA A 2 -10.66 7.12 -13.06
CA ALA A 2 -10.56 7.87 -11.82
C ALA A 2 -9.35 7.33 -11.06
N ILE A 3 -8.46 8.24 -10.64
CA ILE A 3 -7.32 7.92 -9.79
C ILE A 3 -7.75 8.18 -8.35
N THR A 4 -7.51 7.23 -7.45
CA THR A 4 -7.80 7.38 -6.02
C THR A 4 -6.56 7.03 -5.23
N LEU A 5 -6.09 7.97 -4.42
CA LEU A 5 -5.04 7.73 -3.45
C LEU A 5 -5.68 7.19 -2.17
N VAL A 6 -5.17 6.06 -1.70
CA VAL A 6 -5.61 5.43 -0.45
C VAL A 6 -4.41 5.38 0.48
N PRO A 7 -4.49 5.97 1.69
CA PRO A 7 -3.41 5.88 2.65
C PRO A 7 -3.22 4.43 3.08
N GLU A 8 -1.98 4.08 3.41
CA GLU A 8 -1.69 2.80 4.03
C GLU A 8 -2.46 2.63 5.34
N SER A 9 -2.78 1.39 5.67
CA SER A 9 -3.37 1.06 6.95
C SER A 9 -2.43 1.46 8.07
N SER A 10 -2.94 2.26 9.01
CA SER A 10 -2.22 2.63 10.24
C SER A 10 -2.15 1.49 11.25
N ALA A 11 -2.76 0.33 10.95
CA ALA A 11 -2.65 -0.86 11.79
C ALA A 11 -1.25 -1.46 11.64
N ILE A 12 -0.50 -1.51 12.74
CA ILE A 12 0.81 -2.15 12.78
C ILE A 12 0.59 -3.66 12.66
N ASP A 13 0.96 -4.22 11.51
CA ASP A 13 0.94 -5.66 11.24
C ASP A 13 2.30 -6.10 10.70
N MET A 14 2.70 -7.33 10.97
CA MET A 14 3.99 -7.87 10.55
C MET A 14 3.79 -9.20 9.83
N ILE A 15 4.40 -9.32 8.65
CA ILE A 15 4.42 -10.57 7.88
C ILE A 15 5.84 -11.12 7.95
N GLY A 16 6.05 -12.04 8.90
CA GLY A 16 7.37 -12.52 9.27
C GLY A 16 8.22 -11.40 9.89
N PRO A 17 9.45 -11.13 9.39
CA PRO A 17 10.28 -10.06 9.91
C PRO A 17 9.93 -8.67 9.32
N TYR A 18 9.01 -8.59 8.36
CA TYR A 18 8.73 -7.35 7.62
C TYR A 18 7.45 -6.68 8.09
N LEU A 19 7.45 -5.34 8.07
CA LEU A 19 6.28 -4.53 8.42
C LEU A 19 5.30 -4.52 7.24
N ALA A 20 4.04 -4.87 7.48
CA ALA A 20 3.03 -4.96 6.45
C ALA A 20 2.52 -3.56 6.07
N ALA A 21 2.49 -3.27 4.77
CA ALA A 21 1.88 -2.09 4.19
C ALA A 21 0.61 -2.54 3.47
N LYS A 22 -0.56 -2.26 4.05
CA LYS A 22 -1.85 -2.73 3.53
C LYS A 22 -2.71 -1.58 3.02
N ALA A 23 -3.45 -1.80 1.94
CA ALA A 23 -4.46 -0.85 1.46
C ALA A 23 -5.62 -1.53 0.76
N ILE A 24 -6.86 -1.10 1.06
CA ILE A 24 -8.06 -1.65 0.42
C ILE A 24 -8.33 -0.90 -0.87
N CYS A 25 -8.43 -1.64 -1.98
CA CYS A 25 -8.78 -1.04 -3.26
C CYS A 25 -10.23 -0.52 -3.24
N PRO A 26 -10.48 0.75 -3.61
CA PRO A 26 -11.82 1.32 -3.58
C PRO A 26 -12.76 0.69 -4.61
N GLY A 27 -12.21 0.20 -5.74
CA GLY A 27 -12.94 -0.42 -6.85
C GLY A 27 -13.33 -1.87 -6.58
N CYS A 28 -12.35 -2.77 -6.52
CA CYS A 28 -12.62 -4.21 -6.36
C CYS A 28 -12.76 -4.70 -4.90
N LYS A 29 -12.58 -3.83 -3.91
CA LYS A 29 -12.57 -4.15 -2.46
C LYS A 29 -11.54 -5.21 -2.05
N HIS A 30 -10.58 -5.52 -2.91
CA HIS A 30 -9.46 -6.40 -2.57
C HIS A 30 -8.53 -5.71 -1.56
N GLU A 31 -8.15 -6.44 -0.52
CA GLU A 31 -7.10 -6.02 0.41
C GLU A 31 -5.74 -6.25 -0.22
N ASN A 32 -5.03 -5.18 -0.55
CA ASN A 32 -3.68 -5.25 -1.08
C ASN A 32 -2.71 -5.37 0.09
N ILE A 33 -1.87 -6.40 0.05
CA ILE A 33 -0.87 -6.72 1.04
C ILE A 33 0.50 -6.52 0.40
N LEU A 34 1.22 -5.55 0.92
CA LEU A 34 2.62 -5.28 0.61
C LEU A 34 3.44 -5.33 1.91
N VAL A 35 4.76 -5.35 1.80
CA VAL A 35 5.66 -5.31 2.96
C VAL A 35 6.80 -4.33 2.73
N HIS A 36 7.14 -3.55 3.75
CA HIS A 36 8.33 -2.71 3.74
C HIS A 36 9.58 -3.57 3.81
N ILE A 37 10.56 -3.26 2.97
CA ILE A 37 11.80 -4.05 2.86
C ILE A 37 12.85 -3.60 3.89
N GLU A 38 12.94 -2.28 4.15
CA GLU A 38 14.01 -1.69 4.99
C GLU A 38 13.47 -0.91 6.20
N GLY A 39 12.27 -0.32 6.10
CA GLY A 39 11.66 0.52 7.13
C GLY A 39 10.32 1.15 6.70
N PRO A 40 9.64 1.93 7.57
CA PRO A 40 8.28 2.42 7.35
C PRO A 40 8.09 3.30 6.11
N THR A 41 9.13 3.99 5.67
CA THR A 41 9.13 4.83 4.45
C THR A 41 9.90 4.19 3.30
N SER A 42 10.37 2.95 3.49
CA SER A 42 11.14 2.23 2.47
C SER A 42 10.24 1.72 1.35
N PRO A 43 10.81 1.42 0.17
CA PRO A 43 10.10 0.75 -0.89
C PRO A 43 9.39 -0.51 -0.38
N VAL A 44 8.17 -0.71 -0.89
CA VAL A 44 7.36 -1.86 -0.53
C VAL A 44 7.46 -2.96 -1.58
N LYS A 45 7.42 -4.21 -1.13
CA LYS A 45 7.34 -5.39 -1.98
C LYS A 45 5.91 -5.92 -1.99
N ALA A 46 5.36 -6.13 -3.18
CA ALA A 46 4.04 -6.74 -3.33
C ALA A 46 4.05 -8.21 -2.88
N ILE A 47 3.06 -8.59 -2.06
CA ILE A 47 2.75 -9.98 -1.71
C ILE A 47 1.47 -10.41 -2.41
N SER A 48 0.38 -9.66 -2.20
CA SER A 48 -0.91 -9.90 -2.83
C SER A 48 -1.51 -8.57 -3.21
N VAL A 49 -1.58 -8.26 -4.51
CA VAL A 49 -2.05 -6.97 -5.00
C VAL A 49 -3.03 -7.17 -6.14
N CYS A 50 -4.04 -6.30 -6.24
CA CYS A 50 -4.98 -6.29 -7.36
C CYS A 50 -4.39 -5.52 -8.56
N PRO A 51 -4.89 -5.75 -9.79
CA PRO A 51 -4.38 -5.07 -10.98
C PRO A 51 -4.65 -3.55 -11.02
N GLN A 52 -5.45 -3.04 -10.08
CA GLN A 52 -5.84 -1.63 -10.05
C GLN A 52 -4.82 -0.75 -9.34
N ILE A 53 -3.92 -1.33 -8.55
CA ILE A 53 -2.82 -0.58 -7.93
C ILE A 53 -1.77 -0.24 -8.97
N THR A 54 -1.31 1.00 -8.97
CA THR A 54 -0.44 1.54 -10.03
C THR A 54 0.83 2.16 -9.48
N ALA A 55 0.75 2.82 -8.33
CA ALA A 55 1.91 3.43 -7.69
C ALA A 55 1.83 3.34 -6.16
N HIS A 56 3.01 3.42 -5.54
CA HIS A 56 3.21 3.69 -4.12
C HIS A 56 3.94 5.03 -4.02
N ILE A 57 3.39 5.95 -3.24
CA ILE A 57 3.85 7.32 -3.11
C ILE A 57 4.00 7.60 -1.62
N VAL A 58 5.15 8.14 -1.21
CA VAL A 58 5.33 8.64 0.15
C VAL A 58 5.17 10.16 0.08
N ASP A 59 4.27 10.72 0.89
CA ASP A 59 4.07 12.17 0.94
C ASP A 59 5.16 12.88 1.78
N ASP A 60 5.15 14.22 1.78
CA ASP A 60 6.11 15.04 2.52
C ASP A 60 6.05 14.82 4.04
N ASP A 61 4.95 14.26 4.56
CA ASP A 61 4.77 13.89 5.97
C ASP A 61 5.26 12.46 6.27
N GLY A 62 5.76 11.74 5.26
CA GLY A 62 6.29 10.38 5.39
C GLY A 62 5.22 9.29 5.43
N VAL A 63 3.98 9.59 5.05
CA VAL A 63 2.88 8.62 5.01
C VAL A 63 2.86 7.94 3.65
N SER A 64 2.83 6.60 3.65
CA SER A 64 2.65 5.86 2.40
C SER A 64 1.21 5.94 1.91
N ASN A 65 1.06 6.27 0.65
CA ASN A 65 -0.19 6.30 -0.08
C ASN A 65 -0.09 5.38 -1.30
N PHE A 66 -1.18 4.68 -1.60
CA PHE A 66 -1.29 3.78 -2.74
C PHE A 66 -2.25 4.34 -3.78
N GLU A 67 -1.80 4.38 -5.03
CA GLU A 67 -2.57 4.88 -6.15
C GLU A 67 -3.35 3.75 -6.82
N PHE A 68 -4.67 3.92 -6.91
CA PHE A 68 -5.58 2.97 -7.57
C PHE A 68 -6.28 3.62 -8.77
N VAL A 69 -6.36 2.87 -9.88
CA VAL A 69 -7.11 3.25 -11.08
C VAL A 69 -8.38 2.41 -11.21
N HIS A 70 -9.53 3.08 -11.31
CA HIS A 70 -10.84 2.46 -11.59
C HIS A 70 -11.64 3.20 -12.67
#